data_AF-A0A7S1GKC5-F1
#
_entry.id   AF-A0A7S1GKC5-F1
#
_cell.length_a   1.000
_cell.length_b   1.000
_cell.length_c   1.000
_cell.angle_alpha   90.00
_cell.angle_beta   90.00
_cell.angle_gamma   90.00
#
_symmetry.space_group_name_H-M   'P 1'
#
loop_
_entity.id
_entity.type
_entity.pdbx_description
1 polymer ?
#
loop_
_entity_poly.entity_id
_entity_poly.type
_entity_poly.pdbx_seq_one_letter_code
_entity_poly.pdbx_strand_id
1 'polypeptide(L)'
;LVLCCLGGYHAMMNWQRQQQELFDEKLREQLDPMTQEWEEKVLALEEEKSRLLEDTASKQEVDHLKKRVNKLQLEKNKLQKAIQHISKTELVTKYGMGPHYVEIKLAFDPQAALDGTGDRIVLEMASEEDMPHAVFWFLSQVDLGLFNGCSFHRNAGHVIQGGPAPNFLSPQNPRLHQRFEDSGFNSILFQEYSPNYPHRQFTVGYAGRPGGPDFYISIQDNTKNHG
;
A
#
# COMPACT_ATOMS: atom_id res chain seq x y z
N LEU A 1 -3.41 41.73 13.71
CA LEU A 1 -3.68 41.73 12.25
C LEU A 1 -2.34 41.48 11.55
N VAL A 2 -2.04 40.23 11.22
CA VAL A 2 -0.87 39.85 10.42
C VAL A 2 -1.42 39.33 9.11
N LEU A 3 -1.32 40.15 8.05
CA LEU A 3 -1.61 39.72 6.69
C LEU A 3 -0.44 38.86 6.21
N CYS A 4 -0.55 37.54 6.37
CA CYS A 4 0.33 36.59 5.70
C CYS A 4 -0.15 36.36 4.27
N CYS A 5 0.77 36.48 3.32
CA CYS A 5 0.58 36.21 1.90
C CYS A 5 0.22 34.73 1.66
N LEU A 6 -1.08 34.41 1.64
CA LEU A 6 -1.61 33.06 1.38
C LEU A 6 -1.47 32.61 -0.10
N GLY A 7 -1.11 33.51 -1.01
CA GLY A 7 -1.02 33.20 -2.46
C GLY A 7 0.19 32.35 -2.87
N GLY A 8 1.32 32.47 -2.16
CA GLY A 8 2.56 31.77 -2.52
C GLY A 8 2.57 30.29 -2.13
N TYR A 9 1.96 29.96 -0.99
CA TYR A 9 1.90 28.58 -0.49
C TYR A 9 1.08 27.67 -1.39
N HIS A 10 -0.04 28.17 -1.93
CA HIS A 10 -0.91 27.37 -2.79
C HIS A 10 -0.24 27.05 -4.14
N ALA A 11 0.46 28.02 -4.74
CA ALA A 11 1.19 27.82 -5.99
C ALA A 11 2.37 26.85 -5.83
N MET A 12 3.10 26.93 -4.71
CA MET A 12 4.21 26.02 -4.40
C MET A 12 3.73 24.57 -4.18
N MET A 13 2.63 24.38 -3.46
CA MET A 13 2.03 23.05 -3.24
C MET A 13 1.51 22.43 -4.55
N ASN A 14 0.91 23.22 -5.43
CA ASN A 14 0.46 22.74 -6.74
C ASN A 14 1.64 22.35 -7.64
N TRP A 15 2.73 23.10 -7.60
CA TRP A 15 3.94 22.78 -8.36
C TRP A 15 4.63 21.51 -7.83
N GLN A 16 4.79 21.36 -6.50
CA GLN A 16 5.33 20.14 -5.90
C GLN A 16 4.45 18.92 -6.21
N ARG A 17 3.11 19.07 -6.16
CA ARG A 17 2.17 18.02 -6.56
C ARG A 17 2.32 17.63 -8.02
N GLN A 18 2.56 18.58 -8.91
CA GLN A 18 2.78 18.29 -10.33
C GLN A 18 4.14 17.58 -10.58
N GLN A 19 5.18 17.89 -9.78
CA GLN A 19 6.50 17.25 -9.91
C GLN A 19 6.53 15.81 -9.37
N GLN A 20 6.18 15.59 -8.10
CA GLN A 20 5.03 14.75 -7.75
C GLN A 20 4.58 13.66 -8.72
N GLU A 21 3.41 13.96 -9.29
CA GLU A 21 2.68 13.18 -10.27
C GLU A 21 3.55 12.79 -11.46
N LEU A 22 4.38 13.69 -12.00
CA LEU A 22 5.26 13.39 -13.13
C LEU A 22 6.36 12.37 -12.79
N PHE A 23 6.90 12.41 -11.57
CA PHE A 23 7.89 11.45 -11.11
C PHE A 23 7.25 10.09 -10.89
N ASP A 24 6.12 10.05 -10.19
CA ASP A 24 5.38 8.82 -9.91
C ASP A 24 4.86 8.17 -11.20
N GLU A 25 4.36 8.97 -12.16
CA GLU A 25 3.93 8.51 -13.49
C GLU A 25 5.08 7.88 -14.27
N LYS A 26 6.24 8.56 -14.35
CA LYS A 26 7.43 8.00 -15.01
C LYS A 26 7.95 6.75 -14.33
N LEU A 27 7.91 6.72 -13.01
CA LEU A 27 8.37 5.56 -12.24
C LEU A 27 7.42 4.37 -12.48
N ARG A 28 6.11 4.59 -12.54
CA ARG A 28 5.10 3.56 -12.85
C ARG A 28 5.17 3.05 -14.28
N GLU A 29 5.24 3.93 -15.27
CA GLU A 29 5.37 3.52 -16.68
C GLU A 29 6.55 2.57 -16.88
N GLN A 30 7.62 2.76 -16.11
CA GLN A 30 8.81 1.93 -16.18
C GLN A 30 8.73 0.68 -15.30
N LEU A 31 8.15 0.77 -14.10
CA LEU A 31 8.19 -0.31 -13.11
C LEU A 31 6.98 -1.24 -13.16
N ASP A 32 5.76 -0.76 -13.36
CA ASP A 32 4.55 -1.59 -13.28
C ASP A 32 4.54 -2.76 -14.28
N PRO A 33 4.74 -2.54 -15.60
CA PRO A 33 4.76 -3.65 -16.55
C PRO A 33 5.94 -4.59 -16.29
N MET A 34 7.09 -4.05 -15.85
CA MET A 34 8.24 -4.86 -15.48
C MET A 34 7.94 -5.72 -14.25
N THR A 35 7.29 -5.17 -13.24
CA THR A 35 7.05 -5.88 -11.97
C THR A 35 6.02 -6.99 -12.16
N GLN A 36 4.92 -6.72 -12.88
CA GLN A 36 3.90 -7.74 -13.21
C GLN A 36 4.47 -8.86 -14.08
N GLU A 37 5.16 -8.52 -15.17
CA GLU A 37 5.79 -9.51 -16.06
C GLU A 37 6.79 -10.40 -15.31
N TRP A 38 7.50 -9.82 -14.33
CA TRP A 38 8.44 -10.56 -13.51
C TRP A 38 7.79 -11.50 -12.52
N GLU A 39 6.71 -11.09 -11.86
CA GLU A 39 5.98 -11.96 -10.94
C GLU A 39 5.35 -13.13 -11.68
N GLU A 40 4.74 -12.89 -12.84
CA GLU A 40 4.24 -13.94 -13.71
C GLU A 40 5.35 -14.89 -14.17
N LYS A 41 6.51 -14.37 -14.56
CA LYS A 41 7.67 -15.18 -14.96
C LYS A 41 8.21 -16.03 -13.81
N VAL A 42 8.31 -15.47 -12.61
CA VAL A 42 8.79 -16.21 -11.43
C VAL A 42 7.78 -17.30 -11.08
N LEU A 43 6.49 -16.99 -11.05
CA LEU A 43 5.43 -17.96 -10.76
C LEU A 43 5.42 -19.09 -11.78
N ALA A 44 5.46 -18.76 -13.08
CA ALA A 44 5.49 -19.75 -14.15
C ALA A 44 6.71 -20.68 -14.04
N LEU A 45 7.88 -20.13 -13.69
CA LEU A 45 9.10 -20.93 -13.48
C LEU A 45 9.03 -21.79 -12.22
N GLU A 46 8.35 -21.33 -11.16
CA GLU A 46 8.12 -22.10 -9.94
C GLU A 46 7.15 -23.27 -10.18
N GLU A 47 6.08 -23.04 -10.94
CA GLU A 47 5.15 -24.09 -11.38
C GLU A 47 5.82 -25.10 -12.32
N GLU A 48 6.63 -24.64 -13.27
CA GLU A 48 7.41 -25.50 -14.17
C GLU A 48 8.42 -26.34 -13.38
N LYS A 49 9.16 -25.72 -12.45
CA LYS A 49 10.07 -26.42 -11.54
C LYS A 49 9.34 -27.47 -10.71
N SER A 50 8.13 -27.18 -10.24
CA SER A 50 7.33 -28.12 -9.43
C SER A 50 6.89 -29.32 -10.27
N ARG A 51 6.40 -29.09 -11.50
CA ARG A 51 6.07 -30.16 -12.47
C ARG A 51 7.27 -31.04 -12.80
N LEU A 52 8.44 -30.45 -13.04
CA LEU A 52 9.66 -31.21 -13.36
C LEU A 52 10.28 -31.93 -12.14
N LEU A 53 9.89 -31.58 -10.92
CA LEU A 53 10.25 -32.34 -9.72
C LEU A 53 9.33 -33.56 -9.54
N GLU A 54 8.09 -33.50 -10.04
CA GLU A 54 7.12 -34.59 -10.03
C GLU A 54 7.37 -35.60 -11.17
N ASP A 55 7.70 -35.09 -12.37
CA ASP A 55 8.22 -35.92 -13.44
C ASP A 55 9.67 -36.33 -13.14
N THR A 56 10.10 -37.52 -13.57
CA THR A 56 11.50 -37.96 -13.51
C THR A 56 12.39 -37.18 -14.51
N ALA A 57 12.31 -35.85 -14.48
CA ALA A 57 13.12 -34.96 -15.30
C ALA A 57 14.60 -35.13 -14.96
N SER A 58 15.47 -34.85 -15.93
CA SER A 58 16.91 -34.96 -15.68
C SER A 58 17.30 -33.98 -14.59
N LYS A 59 18.10 -34.44 -13.62
CA LYS A 59 18.65 -33.60 -12.53
C LYS A 59 19.27 -32.29 -13.04
N GLN A 60 19.83 -32.32 -14.25
CA GLN A 60 20.45 -31.15 -14.90
C GLN A 60 19.43 -30.04 -15.23
N GLU A 61 18.23 -30.41 -15.68
CA GLU A 61 17.16 -29.46 -16.05
C GLU A 61 16.58 -28.76 -14.82
N VAL A 62 16.31 -29.54 -13.77
CA VAL A 62 15.89 -29.02 -12.47
C VAL A 62 16.95 -28.06 -11.89
N ASP A 63 18.23 -28.40 -12.00
CA ASP A 63 19.33 -27.54 -11.52
C ASP A 63 19.46 -26.25 -12.34
N HIS A 64 19.20 -26.30 -13.65
CA HIS A 64 19.19 -25.11 -14.50
C HIS A 64 18.04 -24.15 -14.15
N LEU A 65 16.82 -24.68 -13.96
CA LEU A 65 15.66 -23.87 -13.54
C LEU A 65 15.85 -23.25 -12.16
N LYS A 66 16.40 -24.01 -11.20
CA LYS A 66 16.76 -23.48 -9.87
C LYS A 66 17.71 -22.28 -9.97
N LYS A 67 18.74 -22.37 -10.81
CA LYS A 67 19.68 -21.25 -11.03
C LYS A 67 18.97 -20.02 -11.61
N ARG A 68 18.06 -20.22 -12.57
CA ARG A 68 17.30 -19.13 -13.19
C ARG A 68 16.35 -18.45 -12.19
N VAL A 69 15.58 -19.22 -11.43
CA VAL A 69 14.70 -18.69 -10.37
C VAL A 69 15.51 -17.92 -9.32
N ASN A 70 16.63 -18.47 -8.85
CA ASN A 70 17.50 -17.79 -7.89
C ASN A 70 18.05 -16.46 -8.42
N LYS A 71 18.40 -16.40 -9.72
CA LYS A 71 18.86 -15.16 -10.36
C LYS A 71 17.75 -14.11 -10.40
N LEU A 72 16.55 -14.48 -10.82
CA LEU A 72 15.41 -13.57 -10.86
C LEU A 72 15.02 -13.09 -9.45
N GLN A 73 15.03 -13.98 -8.46
CA GLN A 73 14.76 -13.58 -7.08
C GLN A 73 15.80 -12.57 -6.56
N LEU A 74 17.07 -12.75 -6.91
CA LEU A 74 18.12 -11.79 -6.55
C LEU A 74 17.90 -10.43 -7.20
N GLU A 75 17.50 -10.40 -8.47
CA GLU A 75 17.21 -9.17 -9.20
C GLU A 75 15.95 -8.48 -8.66
N LYS A 76 14.87 -9.22 -8.33
CA LYS A 76 13.68 -8.72 -7.62
C LYS A 76 14.06 -8.06 -6.29
N ASN A 77 14.86 -8.74 -5.47
CA ASN A 77 15.28 -8.22 -4.16
C ASN A 77 16.12 -6.94 -4.29
N LYS A 78 16.92 -6.79 -5.36
CA LYS A 78 17.68 -5.56 -5.62
C LYS A 78 16.76 -4.40 -5.97
N LEU A 79 15.76 -4.64 -6.82
CA LEU A 79 14.77 -3.63 -7.20
C LEU A 79 13.95 -3.18 -6.00
N GLN A 80 13.44 -4.12 -5.20
CA GLN A 80 12.71 -3.80 -3.96
C GLN A 80 13.53 -2.91 -3.04
N LYS A 81 14.80 -3.26 -2.78
CA LYS A 81 15.69 -2.43 -1.94
C LYS A 81 15.93 -1.02 -2.50
N ALA A 82 16.06 -0.89 -3.82
CA ALA A 82 16.19 0.42 -4.46
C ALA A 82 14.91 1.25 -4.26
N ILE A 83 13.73 0.64 -4.44
CA ILE A 83 12.44 1.31 -4.23
C ILE A 83 12.25 1.70 -2.77
N GLN A 84 12.60 0.82 -1.81
CA GLN A 84 12.58 1.14 -0.38
C GLN A 84 13.48 2.33 -0.05
N HIS A 85 14.69 2.38 -0.61
CA HIS A 85 15.62 3.48 -0.40
C HIS A 85 15.09 4.82 -0.95
N ILE A 86 14.53 4.81 -2.16
CA ILE A 86 13.90 5.98 -2.77
C ILE A 86 12.71 6.42 -1.91
N SER A 87 11.80 5.49 -1.58
CA SER A 87 10.60 5.78 -0.78
C SER A 87 10.93 6.33 0.60
N LYS A 88 12.00 5.83 1.24
CA LYS A 88 12.50 6.38 2.51
C LYS A 88 12.96 7.83 2.37
N THR A 89 13.73 8.10 1.31
CA THR A 89 14.24 9.45 1.03
C THR A 89 13.08 10.42 0.80
N GLU A 90 12.08 10.02 0.00
CA GLU A 90 10.89 10.83 -0.27
C GLU A 90 10.00 11.00 0.96
N LEU A 91 9.81 9.94 1.76
CA LEU A 91 9.09 9.97 3.02
C LEU A 91 9.67 11.02 3.97
N VAL A 92 10.98 10.97 4.21
CA VAL A 92 11.66 11.91 5.10
C VAL A 92 11.68 13.32 4.51
N THR A 93 11.87 13.44 3.20
CA THR A 93 11.88 14.75 2.53
C THR A 93 10.53 15.44 2.59
N LYS A 94 9.44 14.69 2.38
CA LYS A 94 8.07 15.23 2.29
C LYS A 94 7.39 15.37 3.64
N TYR A 95 7.53 14.37 4.51
CA TYR A 95 6.79 14.29 5.79
C TYR A 95 7.68 14.43 7.02
N GLY A 96 9.00 14.49 6.86
CA GLY A 96 9.95 14.51 7.97
C GLY A 96 10.21 13.13 8.57
N MET A 97 11.12 13.08 9.55
CA MET A 97 11.39 11.87 10.34
C MET A 97 10.15 11.49 11.16
N GLY A 98 9.95 10.18 11.37
CA GLY A 98 8.81 9.67 12.14
C GLY A 98 8.90 9.96 13.65
N PRO A 99 7.90 9.51 14.44
CA PRO A 99 6.73 8.74 14.01
C PRO A 99 5.70 9.58 13.25
N HIS A 100 5.04 8.97 12.27
CA HIS A 100 3.94 9.60 11.52
C HIS A 100 2.59 9.13 12.05
N TYR A 101 1.63 10.04 12.14
CA TYR A 101 0.28 9.77 12.61
C TYR A 101 -0.75 10.17 11.57
N VAL A 102 -1.77 9.34 11.37
CA VAL A 102 -2.92 9.61 10.50
C VAL A 102 -4.20 9.61 11.32
N GLU A 103 -4.85 10.77 11.42
CA GLU A 103 -6.20 10.87 12.00
C GLU A 103 -7.24 10.59 10.90
N ILE A 104 -8.12 9.63 11.15
CA ILE A 104 -9.27 9.34 10.30
C ILE A 104 -10.52 9.74 11.05
N LYS A 105 -11.27 10.69 10.49
CA LYS A 105 -12.58 11.10 11.01
C LYS A 105 -13.65 10.16 10.49
N LEU A 106 -14.49 9.68 11.40
CA LEU A 106 -15.53 8.70 11.13
C LEU A 106 -16.89 9.37 11.21
N ALA A 107 -17.75 9.01 10.27
CA ALA A 107 -19.16 9.29 10.35
C ALA A 107 -19.90 7.96 10.47
N PHE A 108 -20.88 7.89 11.35
CA PHE A 108 -21.74 6.74 11.52
C PHE A 108 -23.16 7.11 11.11
N ASP A 109 -23.90 6.13 10.59
CA ASP A 109 -25.31 6.34 10.22
C ASP A 109 -26.10 6.72 11.49
N PRO A 110 -26.75 7.89 11.53
CA PRO A 110 -27.55 8.31 12.68
C PRO A 110 -28.68 7.34 13.04
N GLN A 111 -29.11 6.49 12.09
CA GLN A 111 -30.13 5.48 12.31
C GLN A 111 -29.56 4.18 12.91
N ALA A 112 -28.26 3.94 12.79
CA ALA A 112 -27.60 2.87 13.51
C ALA A 112 -27.52 3.32 14.97
N ALA A 113 -28.38 2.75 15.83
CA ALA A 113 -28.39 3.01 17.27
C ALA A 113 -27.03 2.63 17.86
N LEU A 114 -26.12 3.61 17.87
CA LEU A 114 -24.77 3.48 18.37
C LEU A 114 -24.64 4.32 19.63
N ASP A 115 -24.24 3.66 20.70
CA ASP A 115 -24.01 4.24 22.02
C ASP A 115 -22.67 5.03 22.07
N GLY A 116 -21.98 5.13 20.94
CA GLY A 116 -20.53 5.35 20.85
C GLY A 116 -20.11 6.80 20.60
N THR A 117 -19.26 7.30 21.49
CA THR A 117 -18.74 8.68 21.58
C THR A 117 -17.50 8.98 20.71
N GLY A 118 -17.14 8.10 19.77
CA GLY A 118 -15.88 8.20 19.01
C GLY A 118 -16.11 8.57 17.55
N ASP A 119 -15.69 9.76 17.15
CA ASP A 119 -15.76 10.28 15.78
C ASP A 119 -14.41 10.21 15.04
N ARG A 120 -13.41 9.56 15.63
CA ARG A 120 -12.05 9.49 15.10
C ARG A 120 -11.27 8.27 15.55
N ILE A 121 -10.34 7.85 14.70
CA ILE A 121 -9.25 6.93 15.03
C ILE A 121 -7.93 7.57 14.63
N VAL A 122 -6.85 7.25 15.35
CA VAL A 122 -5.50 7.70 15.02
C VAL A 122 -4.65 6.46 14.76
N LEU A 123 -4.03 6.41 13.58
CA LEU A 123 -3.13 5.34 13.18
C LEU A 123 -1.70 5.83 13.33
N GLU A 124 -0.89 5.11 14.09
CA GLU A 124 0.57 5.29 14.09
C GLU A 124 1.18 4.45 12.96
N MET A 125 1.97 5.08 12.10
CA MET A 125 2.64 4.39 11.02
C MET A 125 3.91 3.68 11.50
N ALA A 126 4.32 2.64 10.78
CA ALA A 126 5.63 2.03 11.01
C ALA A 126 6.77 3.03 10.74
N SER A 127 7.94 2.76 11.30
CA SER A 127 9.13 3.58 11.01
C SER A 127 9.54 3.46 9.53
N GLU A 128 10.10 4.56 9.03
CA GLU A 128 10.83 4.69 7.77
C GLU A 128 12.02 3.72 7.64
N GLU A 129 12.49 3.12 8.73
CA GLU A 129 13.53 2.09 8.70
C GLU A 129 12.96 0.70 8.42
N ASP A 130 11.72 0.45 8.84
CA ASP A 130 11.10 -0.87 8.81
C ASP A 130 10.30 -1.11 7.53
N MET A 131 9.44 -0.16 7.17
CA MET A 131 8.55 -0.28 6.00
C MET A 131 8.39 1.05 5.25
N PRO A 132 9.48 1.66 4.76
CA PRO A 132 9.44 2.98 4.13
C PRO A 132 8.53 3.07 2.90
N HIS A 133 8.45 2.00 2.10
CA HIS A 133 7.66 2.04 0.87
C HIS A 133 6.16 2.03 1.18
N ALA A 134 5.71 1.11 2.03
CA ALA A 134 4.34 1.03 2.49
C ALA A 134 3.90 2.32 3.19
N VAL A 135 4.72 2.85 4.11
CA VAL A 135 4.39 4.08 4.84
C VAL A 135 4.31 5.28 3.90
N PHE A 136 5.29 5.47 3.02
CA PHE A 136 5.26 6.54 2.02
C PHE A 136 4.04 6.44 1.11
N TRP A 137 3.70 5.24 0.65
CA TRP A 137 2.57 4.99 -0.23
C TRP A 137 1.24 5.28 0.48
N PHE A 138 1.08 4.90 1.75
CA PHE A 138 -0.11 5.24 2.55
C PHE A 138 -0.26 6.75 2.76
N LEU A 139 0.81 7.42 3.22
CA LEU A 139 0.77 8.85 3.51
C LEU A 139 0.53 9.69 2.25
N SER A 140 0.99 9.23 1.09
CA SER A 140 0.70 9.87 -0.20
C SER A 140 -0.79 9.80 -0.55
N GLN A 141 -1.45 8.67 -0.32
CA GLN A 141 -2.91 8.56 -0.51
C GLN A 141 -3.70 9.47 0.44
N VAL A 142 -3.23 9.59 1.69
CA VAL A 142 -3.83 10.47 2.70
C VAL A 142 -3.66 11.95 2.31
N ASP A 143 -2.45 12.35 1.90
CA ASP A 143 -2.11 13.71 1.46
C ASP A 143 -2.91 14.15 0.22
N LEU A 144 -3.16 13.22 -0.70
CA LEU A 144 -4.02 13.43 -1.86
C LEU A 144 -5.52 13.40 -1.52
N GLY A 145 -5.88 13.03 -0.28
CA GLY A 145 -7.28 12.95 0.17
C GLY A 145 -8.06 11.82 -0.50
N LEU A 146 -7.40 10.77 -0.98
CA LEU A 146 -8.05 9.69 -1.74
C LEU A 146 -9.05 8.90 -0.90
N PHE A 147 -8.80 8.79 0.41
CA PHE A 147 -9.71 8.15 1.37
C PHE A 147 -10.91 9.02 1.75
N ASN A 148 -10.99 10.28 1.30
CA ASN A 148 -12.16 11.11 1.58
C ASN A 148 -13.39 10.59 0.84
N GLY A 149 -14.46 10.34 1.61
CA GLY A 149 -15.70 9.75 1.11
C GLY A 149 -15.65 8.23 0.94
N CYS A 150 -14.57 7.58 1.36
CA CYS A 150 -14.47 6.12 1.43
C CYS A 150 -15.22 5.56 2.64
N SER A 151 -15.17 4.23 2.82
CA SER A 151 -15.88 3.56 3.91
C SER A 151 -15.15 2.32 4.41
N PHE A 152 -15.42 1.96 5.67
CA PHE A 152 -15.15 0.62 6.20
C PHE A 152 -16.28 -0.29 5.76
N HIS A 153 -16.06 -1.03 4.68
CA HIS A 153 -17.10 -1.75 3.96
C HIS A 153 -17.18 -3.23 4.29
N ARG A 154 -16.19 -3.76 5.03
CA ARG A 154 -16.17 -5.18 5.40
C ARG A 154 -15.69 -5.36 6.83
N ASN A 155 -16.49 -6.10 7.60
CA ASN A 155 -16.13 -6.62 8.91
C ASN A 155 -16.10 -8.15 8.82
N ALA A 156 -14.89 -8.74 8.88
CA ALA A 156 -14.69 -10.18 8.72
C ALA A 156 -14.50 -10.90 10.08
N GLY A 157 -14.85 -10.26 11.20
CA GLY A 157 -14.73 -10.81 12.55
C GLY A 157 -13.31 -10.83 13.14
N HIS A 158 -12.27 -10.87 12.29
CA HIS A 158 -10.86 -10.81 12.67
C HIS A 158 -10.13 -9.57 12.12
N VAL A 159 -10.71 -8.91 11.11
CA VAL A 159 -10.26 -7.64 10.54
C VAL A 159 -11.45 -6.76 10.17
N ILE A 160 -11.24 -5.44 10.22
CA ILE A 160 -12.13 -4.43 9.62
C ILE A 160 -11.38 -3.84 8.44
N GLN A 161 -11.96 -3.92 7.23
CA GLN A 161 -11.35 -3.46 5.99
C GLN A 161 -12.01 -2.16 5.52
N GLY A 162 -11.19 -1.20 5.10
CA GLY A 162 -11.60 0.08 4.56
C GLY A 162 -10.88 0.40 3.25
N GLY A 163 -11.52 1.25 2.44
CA GLY A 163 -11.02 1.61 1.11
C GLY A 163 -12.11 2.22 0.22
N PRO A 164 -11.93 2.28 -1.11
CA PRO A 164 -12.81 2.99 -2.06
C PRO A 164 -14.20 2.38 -2.27
N ALA A 165 -14.92 2.09 -1.18
CA ALA A 165 -16.31 1.67 -1.19
C ALA A 165 -17.26 2.83 -0.81
N PRO A 166 -18.49 2.85 -1.34
CA PRO A 166 -19.51 3.82 -0.95
C PRO A 166 -19.85 3.79 0.55
N ASN A 167 -20.43 4.89 1.05
CA ASN A 167 -20.98 5.00 2.41
C ASN A 167 -22.40 5.58 2.39
N PHE A 168 -23.02 5.72 3.58
CA PHE A 168 -24.36 6.26 3.75
C PHE A 168 -24.48 7.77 3.45
N LEU A 169 -23.39 8.54 3.52
CA LEU A 169 -23.38 9.97 3.19
C LEU A 169 -23.35 10.23 1.69
N SER A 170 -22.79 9.30 0.91
CA SER A 170 -22.64 9.40 -0.53
C SER A 170 -22.86 8.03 -1.18
N PRO A 171 -24.11 7.55 -1.26
CA PRO A 171 -24.40 6.28 -1.92
C PRO A 171 -24.01 6.33 -3.40
N GLN A 172 -23.34 5.26 -3.87
CA GLN A 172 -22.86 5.06 -5.23
C GLN A 172 -22.06 6.23 -5.83
N ASN A 173 -20.80 6.36 -5.43
CA ASN A 173 -19.82 7.18 -6.15
C ASN A 173 -18.88 6.28 -6.97
N PRO A 174 -19.13 6.07 -8.28
CA PRO A 174 -18.28 5.21 -9.12
C PRO A 174 -16.85 5.75 -9.27
N ARG A 175 -16.62 7.03 -8.93
CA ARG A 175 -15.30 7.64 -8.99
C ARG A 175 -14.42 7.31 -7.80
N LEU A 176 -14.93 6.65 -6.75
CA LEU A 176 -14.10 6.34 -5.57
C LEU A 176 -12.88 5.50 -5.96
N HIS A 177 -13.08 4.40 -6.69
CA HIS A 177 -11.99 3.56 -7.22
C HIS A 177 -11.19 4.30 -8.29
N GLN A 178 -11.87 4.96 -9.24
CA GLN A 178 -11.23 5.66 -10.35
C GLN A 178 -10.20 6.69 -9.89
N ARG A 179 -10.43 7.41 -8.77
CA ARG A 179 -9.44 8.36 -8.23
C ARG A 179 -8.12 7.70 -7.81
N PHE A 180 -8.17 6.47 -7.30
CA PHE A 180 -6.95 5.73 -6.97
C PHE A 180 -6.25 5.28 -8.25
N GLU A 181 -6.99 4.81 -9.26
CA GLU A 181 -6.43 4.45 -10.58
C GLU A 181 -5.80 5.66 -11.28
N ASP A 182 -6.51 6.79 -11.37
CA ASP A 182 -6.04 8.03 -11.99
C ASP A 182 -4.82 8.61 -11.26
N SER A 183 -4.69 8.36 -9.95
CA SER A 183 -3.52 8.75 -9.15
C SER A 183 -2.45 7.64 -9.08
N GLY A 184 -2.72 6.50 -9.72
CA GLY A 184 -2.00 5.21 -9.70
C GLY A 184 -1.77 4.56 -8.32
N PHE A 185 -2.55 4.95 -7.32
CA PHE A 185 -2.56 4.30 -6.00
C PHE A 185 -3.53 3.11 -5.95
N ASN A 186 -3.80 2.45 -7.06
CA ASN A 186 -4.66 1.27 -7.12
C ASN A 186 -3.99 -0.01 -6.61
N SER A 187 -2.65 -0.09 -6.61
CA SER A 187 -1.93 -1.20 -6.01
C SER A 187 -0.52 -0.78 -5.55
N ILE A 188 -0.03 -1.40 -4.48
CA ILE A 188 1.35 -1.22 -4.02
C ILE A 188 2.30 -2.09 -4.87
N LEU A 189 3.51 -1.58 -5.13
CA LEU A 189 4.47 -2.25 -6.03
C LEU A 189 4.91 -3.63 -5.52
N PHE A 190 4.98 -3.82 -4.21
CA PHE A 190 5.24 -5.12 -3.59
C PHE A 190 4.75 -5.12 -2.14
N GLN A 191 4.50 -6.32 -1.62
CA GLN A 191 4.17 -6.49 -0.22
C GLN A 191 5.43 -6.31 0.64
N GLU A 192 5.56 -5.14 1.25
CA GLU A 192 6.60 -4.86 2.23
C GLU A 192 6.21 -5.42 3.61
N TYR A 193 7.16 -6.03 4.30
CA TYR A 193 6.95 -6.65 5.60
C TYR A 193 8.15 -6.43 6.51
N SER A 194 7.90 -6.08 7.77
CA SER A 194 8.89 -6.08 8.84
C SER A 194 8.44 -6.97 9.99
N PRO A 195 9.32 -7.85 10.52
CA PRO A 195 9.01 -8.67 11.70
C PRO A 195 8.79 -7.84 12.98
N ASN A 196 9.17 -6.55 12.98
CA ASN A 196 8.89 -5.62 14.08
C ASN A 196 7.42 -5.18 14.12
N TYR A 197 6.69 -5.33 13.01
CA TYR A 197 5.28 -4.99 12.85
C TYR A 197 4.45 -6.23 12.45
N PRO A 198 4.40 -7.28 13.30
CA PRO A 198 3.59 -8.46 13.03
C PRO A 198 2.09 -8.10 13.06
N HIS A 199 1.25 -8.93 12.45
CA HIS A 199 -0.20 -8.74 12.38
C HIS A 199 -0.92 -8.96 13.72
N ARG A 200 -0.61 -8.18 14.76
CA ARG A 200 -1.25 -8.24 16.08
C ARG A 200 -2.58 -7.50 16.10
N GLN A 201 -3.32 -7.63 17.19
CA GLN A 201 -4.53 -6.83 17.40
C GLN A 201 -4.20 -5.32 17.30
N PHE A 202 -5.06 -4.59 16.58
CA PHE A 202 -4.98 -3.16 16.28
C PHE A 202 -3.83 -2.71 15.39
N THR A 203 -3.17 -3.63 14.67
CA THR A 203 -2.25 -3.25 13.59
C THR A 203 -3.00 -3.00 12.28
N VAL A 204 -2.36 -2.25 11.39
CA VAL A 204 -2.87 -1.92 10.06
C VAL A 204 -2.02 -2.59 8.99
N GLY A 205 -2.65 -3.04 7.91
CA GLY A 205 -1.96 -3.60 6.75
C GLY A 205 -2.77 -3.42 5.46
N TYR A 206 -2.13 -3.63 4.30
CA TYR A 206 -2.82 -3.62 3.01
C TYR A 206 -3.59 -4.92 2.79
N ALA A 207 -4.81 -4.81 2.26
CA ALA A 207 -5.58 -5.97 1.84
C ALA A 207 -5.18 -6.40 0.42
N GLY A 208 -5.17 -7.72 0.15
CA GLY A 208 -4.88 -8.28 -1.17
C GLY A 208 -3.41 -8.67 -1.41
N ARG A 209 -3.15 -9.27 -2.59
CA ARG A 209 -1.81 -9.61 -3.10
C ARG A 209 -1.78 -9.42 -4.64
N PRO A 210 -1.03 -8.43 -5.18
CA PRO A 210 -0.44 -7.30 -4.46
C PRO A 210 -1.50 -6.46 -3.74
N GLY A 211 -1.11 -5.77 -2.66
CA GLY A 211 -2.04 -5.06 -1.78
C GLY A 211 -2.56 -3.74 -2.36
N GLY A 212 -3.57 -3.16 -1.72
CA GLY A 212 -4.10 -1.81 -2.00
C GLY A 212 -5.28 -1.79 -3.00
N PRO A 213 -6.01 -0.66 -3.12
CA PRO A 213 -5.97 0.51 -2.22
C PRO A 213 -6.62 0.24 -0.86
N ASP A 214 -7.28 -0.92 -0.72
CA ASP A 214 -7.87 -1.35 0.53
C ASP A 214 -6.79 -1.59 1.60
N PHE A 215 -7.11 -1.19 2.82
CA PHE A 215 -6.35 -1.52 4.02
C PHE A 215 -7.27 -2.17 5.05
N TYR A 216 -6.69 -2.84 6.03
CA TYR A 216 -7.42 -3.43 7.12
C TYR A 216 -6.81 -3.06 8.47
N ILE A 217 -7.66 -3.07 9.49
CA ILE A 217 -7.30 -2.98 10.90
C ILE A 217 -7.57 -4.35 11.51
N SER A 218 -6.54 -4.98 12.07
CA SER A 218 -6.69 -6.23 12.82
C SER A 218 -7.47 -5.98 14.10
N ILE A 219 -8.49 -6.79 14.36
CA ILE A 219 -9.25 -6.73 15.63
C ILE A 219 -8.94 -7.92 16.55
N GLN A 220 -8.04 -8.81 16.11
CA GLN A 220 -7.49 -9.94 16.85
C GLN A 220 -6.02 -10.13 16.47
N ASP A 221 -5.28 -10.99 17.17
CA ASP A 221 -3.94 -11.41 16.74
C ASP A 221 -4.04 -12.33 15.52
N ASN A 222 -3.57 -11.81 14.39
CA ASN A 222 -3.58 -12.42 13.07
C ASN A 222 -2.19 -12.86 12.62
N THR A 223 -1.17 -12.85 13.50
CA THR A 223 0.23 -13.13 13.16
C THR A 223 0.40 -14.45 12.42
N LYS A 224 -0.38 -15.49 12.77
CA LYS A 224 -0.33 -16.81 12.11
C LYS A 224 -1.15 -16.91 10.82
N ASN A 225 -2.19 -16.09 10.68
CA ASN A 225 -3.16 -16.20 9.59
C ASN A 225 -2.82 -15.28 8.42
N HIS A 226 -2.14 -14.16 8.71
CA HIS A 226 -1.85 -13.11 7.74
C HIS A 226 -0.35 -12.73 7.66
N GLY A 227 0.49 -13.27 8.57
CA GLY A 227 1.94 -13.07 8.60
C GLY A 227 2.76 -14.16 7.93
#